data_AF-A0AAW1UN34-F1
#
_entry.id   AF-A0AAW1UN34-F1
#
_cell.length_a   1.000
_cell.length_b   1.000
_cell.length_c   1.000
_cell.angle_alpha   90.00
_cell.angle_beta   90.00
_cell.angle_gamma   90.00
#
_symmetry.space_group_name_H-M   'P 1'
#
loop_
_entity.id
_entity.type
_entity.pdbx_description
1 polymer ?
#
loop_
_entity_poly.entity_id
_entity_poly.type
_entity_poly.pdbx_seq_one_letter_code
_entity_poly.pdbx_strand_id
1 'polypeptide(L)'
;MFLATLGIKDWFIRYWLTKTDCAMPPDVSSSTSNRRNPEKIEDHKHVEKFLGDLPKMPSHYCRAKTSREYLEPIFSNMTQLYHAYKDNCELEGRECLGRKLFDKLFLKLNLSLFHPKKDQCDVCCSHKTGNITDEEYAQHVLKKDRARKEKDTDKGIAQSGACHVFTQDVESVKLAPYLQASAIYYKTKLCVHNFTLYNIATKEVMCYWFDESNSTLEASVFASCLVDHLEKVLSLKLLPVVLYSDGCCAQNRNVTLSNALLRLAIEKNIVITQKYLEKGHTHMECDSVHSAIECKLKGKEIYLPQQYMAISKTARSDPMPYQACYLDYTFFTDFSKELIYKSIRPGKKVGDPVVTDLRMLEYRPNGTIWYKVSFDDELHPLPHRPTAINSIKQINSLQKLYAARIPITKRKYQDLQDLKSVLPSSCHSFYDDLPHSNH
;
A
#
# COMPACT_ATOMS: atom_id res chain seq x y z
N MET A 1 60.02 22.13 -6.07
CA MET A 1 60.37 20.86 -5.38
C MET A 1 60.13 20.90 -3.87
N PHE A 2 60.16 22.07 -3.20
CA PHE A 2 59.90 22.19 -1.74
C PHE A 2 58.41 22.03 -1.30
N LEU A 3 57.46 22.40 -2.18
CA LEU A 3 56.01 22.43 -1.84
C LEU A 3 55.36 21.04 -1.76
N ALA A 4 55.84 20.09 -2.56
CA ALA A 4 55.33 18.73 -2.58
C ALA A 4 55.70 17.95 -1.30
N THR A 5 56.85 18.25 -0.70
CA THR A 5 57.36 17.58 0.51
C THR A 5 56.55 17.94 1.77
N LEU A 6 55.94 19.14 1.81
CA LEU A 6 55.13 19.62 2.93
C LEU A 6 53.62 19.49 2.68
N GLY A 7 53.20 18.97 1.53
CA GLY A 7 51.78 18.80 1.18
C GLY A 7 51.01 20.11 0.99
N ILE A 8 51.69 21.24 0.79
CA ILE A 8 51.08 22.57 0.66
C ILE A 8 50.84 22.87 -0.81
N LYS A 9 49.57 23.14 -1.18
CA LYS A 9 49.19 23.50 -2.56
C LYS A 9 49.55 24.96 -2.85
N ASP A 10 50.01 25.23 -4.07
CA ASP A 10 50.49 26.55 -4.54
C ASP A 10 49.51 27.71 -4.22
N TRP A 11 48.21 27.44 -4.34
CA TRP A 11 47.14 28.38 -3.98
C TRP A 11 47.22 28.91 -2.54
N PHE A 12 47.61 28.08 -1.55
CA PHE A 12 47.68 28.51 -0.15
C PHE A 12 48.76 29.57 0.07
N ILE A 13 49.88 29.45 -0.64
CA ILE A 13 50.99 30.40 -0.55
C ILE A 13 50.62 31.71 -1.22
N ARG A 14 49.95 31.66 -2.38
CA ARG A 14 49.42 32.85 -3.03
C ARG A 14 48.41 33.57 -2.14
N TYR A 15 47.53 32.82 -1.49
CA TYR A 15 46.56 33.38 -0.54
C TYR A 15 47.23 34.09 0.64
N TRP A 16 48.27 33.49 1.24
CA TRP A 16 49.03 34.10 2.33
C TRP A 16 49.81 35.35 1.87
N LEU A 17 50.48 35.30 0.72
CA LEU A 17 51.19 36.46 0.16
C LEU A 17 50.25 37.64 -0.16
N THR A 18 48.99 37.38 -0.52
CA THR A 18 48.02 38.45 -0.80
C THR A 18 47.37 39.05 0.44
N LYS A 19 47.54 38.47 1.63
CA LYS A 19 46.74 38.80 2.83
C LYS A 19 47.57 39.16 4.07
N THR A 20 48.90 39.07 4.03
CA THR A 20 49.76 39.38 5.18
C THR A 20 51.08 40.04 4.74
N ASP A 21 51.40 41.21 5.31
CA ASP A 21 52.71 41.88 5.14
C ASP A 21 53.80 41.39 6.13
N CYS A 22 53.47 40.50 7.07
CA CYS A 22 54.41 39.92 8.03
C CYS A 22 54.15 38.42 8.24
N ALA A 23 55.23 37.64 8.41
CA ALA A 23 55.23 36.17 8.47
C ALA A 23 54.85 35.56 9.84
N MET A 24 53.83 36.08 10.52
CA MET A 24 53.19 35.44 11.68
C MET A 24 51.69 35.72 11.68
N PRO A 25 50.82 34.74 11.98
CA PRO A 25 49.39 34.98 12.05
C PRO A 25 49.09 35.91 13.24
N PRO A 26 48.24 36.94 13.06
CA PRO A 26 47.82 37.77 14.17
C PRO A 26 47.04 36.93 15.19
N ASP A 27 47.30 37.19 16.47
CA ASP A 27 46.63 36.56 17.59
C ASP A 27 45.17 37.04 17.63
N VAL A 28 44.26 36.23 17.08
CA VAL A 28 42.83 36.54 17.06
C VAL A 28 42.19 35.95 18.31
N SER A 29 42.43 36.60 19.44
CA SER A 29 41.43 36.67 20.51
C SER A 29 40.30 37.60 20.03
N SER A 30 39.47 37.13 19.11
CA SER A 30 38.19 37.78 18.81
C SER A 30 37.07 36.77 18.88
N SER A 31 36.20 37.02 19.85
CA SER A 31 34.86 36.49 20.02
C SER A 31 34.11 36.49 18.69
N THR A 32 34.10 35.36 17.99
CA THR A 32 33.19 35.17 16.86
C THR A 32 31.80 34.99 17.44
N SER A 33 31.07 36.11 17.58
CA SER A 33 29.63 36.06 17.74
C SER A 33 29.06 35.19 16.63
N ASN A 34 28.27 34.17 16.98
CA ASN A 34 27.45 33.39 16.06
C ASN A 34 26.38 34.31 15.42
N ARG A 35 26.79 35.23 14.55
CA ARG A 35 25.87 35.90 13.62
C ARG A 35 25.53 34.87 12.55
N ARG A 36 24.42 34.16 12.74
CA ARG A 36 23.82 33.35 11.67
C ARG A 36 23.55 34.30 10.50
N ASN A 37 24.22 34.05 9.36
CA ASN A 37 24.06 34.84 8.15
C ASN A 37 22.56 34.86 7.75
N PRO A 38 21.89 36.02 7.63
CA PRO A 38 20.46 36.09 7.36
C PRO A 38 20.05 35.35 6.09
N GLU A 39 20.87 35.40 5.03
CA GLU A 39 20.68 34.68 3.76
C GLU A 39 20.56 33.16 3.96
N LYS A 40 21.43 32.56 4.79
CA LYS A 40 21.37 31.11 5.08
C LYS A 40 20.11 30.71 5.84
N ILE A 41 19.49 31.62 6.59
CA ILE A 41 18.22 31.36 7.27
C ILE A 41 17.07 31.37 6.26
N GLU A 42 17.09 32.28 5.29
CA GLU A 42 16.08 32.32 4.21
C GLU A 42 16.17 31.09 3.30
N ASP A 43 17.37 30.66 2.92
CA ASP A 43 17.53 29.48 2.07
C ASP A 43 17.04 28.20 2.76
N HIS A 44 17.28 28.08 4.07
CA HIS A 44 16.75 26.98 4.87
C HIS A 44 15.22 27.01 4.93
N LYS A 45 14.61 28.19 5.11
CA LYS A 45 13.16 28.34 5.09
C LYS A 45 12.56 28.01 3.73
N HIS A 46 13.26 28.32 2.64
CA HIS A 46 12.82 27.98 1.29
C HIS A 46 12.81 26.46 1.07
N VAL A 47 13.86 25.73 1.50
CA VAL A 47 13.84 24.26 1.44
C VAL A 47 12.75 23.67 2.33
N GLU A 48 12.57 24.21 3.55
CA GLU A 48 11.50 23.75 4.45
C GLU A 48 10.10 23.98 3.85
N LYS A 49 9.90 25.12 3.16
CA LYS A 49 8.68 25.43 2.42
C LYS A 49 8.49 24.46 1.24
N PHE A 50 9.49 24.33 0.38
CA PHE A 50 9.49 23.40 -0.75
C PHE A 50 9.12 21.98 -0.33
N LEU A 51 9.78 21.45 0.71
CA LEU A 51 9.51 20.11 1.23
C LEU A 51 8.14 19.98 1.91
N GLY A 52 7.62 21.06 2.51
CA GLY A 52 6.27 21.12 3.07
C GLY A 52 5.16 21.21 2.02
N ASP A 53 5.47 21.80 0.87
CA ASP A 53 4.57 21.95 -0.27
C ASP A 53 4.44 20.64 -1.06
N LEU A 54 5.43 19.74 -0.97
CA LEU A 54 5.38 18.43 -1.62
C LEU A 54 4.21 17.56 -1.11
N PRO A 55 3.57 16.81 -2.02
CA PRO A 55 2.45 15.95 -1.68
C PRO A 55 2.91 14.78 -0.81
N LYS A 56 2.16 14.53 0.26
CA LYS A 56 2.41 13.46 1.23
C LYS A 56 1.40 12.34 1.07
N MET A 57 1.84 11.11 1.23
CA MET A 57 0.97 9.94 1.32
C MET A 57 0.05 10.05 2.54
N PRO A 58 -1.24 9.73 2.41
CA PRO A 58 -2.13 9.61 3.56
C PRO A 58 -1.61 8.60 4.60
N SER A 59 -1.89 8.87 5.88
CA SER A 59 -1.31 8.13 7.01
C SER A 59 -1.69 6.64 7.02
N HIS A 60 -2.83 6.26 6.45
CA HIS A 60 -3.26 4.87 6.37
C HIS A 60 -2.44 4.01 5.40
N TYR A 61 -1.65 4.61 4.50
CA TYR A 61 -0.64 3.91 3.69
C TYR A 61 0.71 3.78 4.40
N CYS A 62 0.87 4.46 5.54
CA CYS A 62 2.11 4.54 6.30
C CYS A 62 2.04 3.57 7.50
N ARG A 63 3.19 3.06 7.96
CA ARG A 63 3.23 2.16 9.13
C ARG A 63 2.63 2.85 10.37
N ALA A 64 1.60 2.27 10.96
CA ALA A 64 0.88 2.79 12.14
C ALA A 64 1.74 3.10 13.38
N LYS A 65 3.00 2.65 13.42
CA LYS A 65 3.92 2.81 14.56
C LYS A 65 5.00 3.89 14.37
N THR A 66 5.02 4.64 13.26
CA THR A 66 6.04 5.68 13.03
C THR A 66 5.40 7.04 12.81
N SER A 67 5.90 8.10 13.46
CA SER A 67 5.53 9.51 13.21
C SER A 67 6.07 10.07 11.89
N ARG A 68 6.64 9.21 11.03
CA ARG A 68 7.36 9.55 9.81
C ARG A 68 6.37 9.79 8.67
N GLU A 69 6.51 10.92 7.99
CA GLU A 69 5.68 11.28 6.84
C GLU A 69 6.37 10.81 5.55
N TYR A 70 5.59 10.25 4.63
CA TYR A 70 6.12 9.76 3.36
C TYR A 70 5.65 10.65 2.22
N LEU A 71 6.56 11.06 1.34
CA LEU A 71 6.18 11.73 0.10
C LEU A 71 5.47 10.75 -0.84
N GLU A 72 4.55 11.25 -1.67
CA GLU A 72 3.95 10.44 -2.74
C GLU A 72 5.06 9.77 -3.60
N PRO A 73 4.84 8.55 -4.14
CA PRO A 73 5.83 7.78 -4.90
C PRO A 73 6.14 8.35 -6.30
N ILE A 74 6.31 9.67 -6.39
CA ILE A 74 6.69 10.38 -7.61
C ILE A 74 8.21 10.32 -7.80
N PHE A 75 8.98 10.34 -6.70
CA PHE A 75 10.44 10.26 -6.72
C PHE A 75 10.93 8.89 -6.26
N SER A 76 11.70 8.21 -7.12
CA SER A 76 12.28 6.91 -6.83
C SER A 76 13.56 6.98 -5.99
N ASN A 77 14.17 8.16 -5.87
CA ASN A 77 15.40 8.37 -5.08
C ASN A 77 15.61 9.85 -4.73
N MET A 78 16.49 10.11 -3.75
CA MET A 78 16.80 11.47 -3.29
C MET A 78 17.44 12.36 -4.35
N THR A 79 18.03 11.77 -5.39
CA THR A 79 18.63 12.54 -6.48
C THR A 79 17.57 13.16 -7.37
N GLN A 80 16.52 12.41 -7.72
CA GLN A 80 15.37 12.96 -8.45
C GLN A 80 14.68 14.07 -7.65
N LEU A 81 14.49 13.86 -6.34
CA LEU A 81 13.91 14.88 -5.47
C LEU A 81 14.77 16.17 -5.43
N TYR A 82 16.10 16.03 -5.37
CA TYR A 82 17.00 17.17 -5.40
C TYR A 82 17.04 17.89 -6.75
N HIS A 83 16.91 17.15 -7.86
CA HIS A 83 16.76 17.76 -9.18
C HIS A 83 15.47 18.59 -9.27
N ALA A 84 14.35 18.04 -8.80
CA ALA A 84 13.10 18.80 -8.72
C ALA A 84 13.26 20.09 -7.90
N TYR A 85 13.92 20.02 -6.74
CA TYR A 85 14.24 21.20 -5.95
C TYR A 85 15.06 22.25 -6.73
N LYS A 86 16.07 21.82 -7.49
CA LYS A 86 16.85 22.73 -8.35
C LYS A 86 15.98 23.40 -9.40
N ASP A 87 15.14 22.62 -10.08
CA ASP A 87 14.23 23.14 -11.10
C ASP A 87 13.27 24.18 -10.49
N ASN A 88 12.78 23.96 -9.27
CA ASN A 88 11.94 24.93 -8.55
C ASN A 88 12.69 26.22 -8.21
N CYS A 89 13.95 26.12 -7.77
CA CYS A 89 14.78 27.30 -7.52
C CYS A 89 15.09 28.07 -8.80
N GLU A 90 15.32 27.39 -9.93
CA GLU A 90 15.51 28.04 -11.24
C GLU A 90 14.25 28.78 -11.69
N LEU A 91 13.07 28.18 -11.52
CA LEU A 91 11.79 28.81 -11.81
C LEU A 91 11.53 30.06 -10.95
N GLU A 92 11.97 30.05 -9.69
CA GLU A 92 11.84 31.18 -8.76
C GLU A 92 13.01 32.17 -8.83
N GLY A 93 14.01 31.94 -9.70
CA GLY A 93 15.20 32.80 -9.82
C GLY A 93 16.09 32.83 -8.57
N ARG A 94 16.15 31.74 -7.80
CA ARG A 94 16.90 31.61 -6.54
C ARG A 94 18.13 30.70 -6.67
N GLU A 95 19.14 30.96 -5.84
CA GLU A 95 20.32 30.10 -5.74
C GLU A 95 20.00 28.81 -4.95
N CYS A 96 20.38 27.66 -5.50
CA CYS A 96 20.06 26.36 -4.91
C CYS A 96 21.01 26.01 -3.76
N LEU A 97 20.47 25.51 -2.65
CA LEU A 97 21.31 24.91 -1.60
C LEU A 97 22.02 23.63 -2.09
N GLY A 98 23.23 23.42 -1.58
CA GLY A 98 24.01 22.21 -1.88
C GLY A 98 23.34 20.93 -1.36
N ARG A 99 23.44 19.84 -2.12
CA ARG A 99 22.79 18.54 -1.86
C ARG A 99 22.88 18.05 -0.41
N LYS A 100 24.07 18.14 0.21
CA LYS A 100 24.28 17.68 1.59
C LYS A 100 23.41 18.41 2.61
N LEU A 101 23.19 19.71 2.40
CA LEU A 101 22.37 20.53 3.29
C LEU A 101 20.88 20.26 3.06
N PHE A 102 20.48 20.09 1.80
CA PHE A 102 19.13 19.64 1.42
C PHE A 102 18.77 18.30 2.08
N ASP A 103 19.62 17.28 1.95
CA ASP A 103 19.38 15.96 2.56
C ASP A 103 19.26 16.04 4.10
N LYS A 104 20.04 16.93 4.74
CA LYS A 104 19.95 17.16 6.19
C LYS A 104 18.63 17.80 6.60
N LEU A 105 18.12 18.75 5.82
CA LEU A 105 16.82 19.40 6.06
C LEU A 105 15.65 18.44 5.80
N PHE A 106 15.75 17.62 4.76
CA PHE A 106 14.79 16.55 4.48
C PHE A 106 14.63 15.59 5.66
N LEU A 107 15.73 15.11 6.24
CA LEU A 107 15.70 14.24 7.42
C LEU A 107 15.20 14.96 8.67
N LYS A 108 15.51 16.26 8.83
CA LYS A 108 15.06 17.09 9.96
C LYS A 108 13.53 17.25 9.98
N LEU A 109 12.88 17.27 8.83
CA LEU A 109 11.41 17.33 8.69
C LEU A 109 10.71 15.98 8.89
N ASN A 110 11.45 14.93 9.26
CA ASN A 110 10.93 13.57 9.41
C ASN A 110 10.24 13.02 8.15
N LEU A 111 10.71 13.47 6.98
CA LEU A 111 10.23 13.01 5.68
C LEU A 111 10.99 11.77 5.21
N SER A 112 10.35 10.96 4.39
CA SER A 112 10.97 9.84 3.69
C SER A 112 10.34 9.61 2.32
N LEU A 113 11.15 9.14 1.37
CA LEU A 113 10.64 8.73 0.07
C LEU A 113 9.92 7.40 0.22
N PHE A 114 8.68 7.32 -0.27
CA PHE A 114 7.93 6.08 -0.30
C PHE A 114 8.53 5.14 -1.34
N HIS A 115 9.12 4.06 -0.85
CA HIS A 115 9.55 2.95 -1.70
C HIS A 115 8.64 1.77 -1.39
N PRO A 116 7.87 1.25 -2.37
CA PRO A 116 7.24 -0.04 -2.24
C PRO A 116 8.36 -1.05 -1.93
N LYS A 117 8.41 -1.56 -0.69
CA LYS A 117 9.36 -2.61 -0.37
C LYS A 117 8.90 -3.85 -1.12
N LYS A 118 9.81 -4.47 -1.87
CA LYS A 118 9.67 -5.91 -2.14
C LYS A 118 9.74 -6.58 -0.77
N ASP A 119 8.67 -7.23 -0.35
CA ASP A 119 8.54 -7.78 0.99
C ASP A 119 9.61 -8.86 1.22
N GLN A 120 10.73 -8.46 1.81
CA GLN A 120 11.67 -9.39 2.41
C GLN A 120 11.12 -9.75 3.78
N CYS A 121 10.99 -11.05 4.07
CA CYS A 121 10.51 -11.50 5.36
C CYS A 121 11.37 -10.94 6.50
N ASP A 122 10.74 -10.23 7.43
CA ASP A 122 11.39 -9.63 8.59
C ASP A 122 12.15 -10.69 9.44
N VAL A 123 11.62 -11.91 9.53
CA VAL A 123 12.25 -13.04 10.24
C VAL A 123 13.54 -13.48 9.53
N CYS A 124 13.51 -13.64 8.20
CA CYS A 124 14.71 -13.95 7.41
C CYS A 124 15.76 -12.85 7.49
N CYS A 125 15.34 -11.58 7.45
CA CYS A 125 16.25 -10.44 7.59
C CYS A 125 16.88 -10.43 8.99
N SER A 126 16.08 -10.69 10.03
CA SER A 126 16.55 -10.73 11.42
C SER A 126 17.58 -11.86 11.62
N HIS A 127 17.35 -13.03 11.04
CA HIS A 127 18.30 -14.15 11.06
C HIS A 127 19.64 -13.79 10.41
N LYS A 128 19.59 -13.20 9.21
CA LYS A 128 20.81 -12.73 8.51
C LYS A 128 21.62 -11.73 9.34
N THR A 129 20.95 -10.92 10.16
CA THR A 129 21.60 -9.95 11.06
C THR A 129 21.97 -10.52 12.43
N GLY A 130 21.71 -11.81 12.69
CA GLY A 130 22.00 -12.47 13.96
C GLY A 130 21.05 -12.09 15.11
N ASN A 131 19.88 -11.53 14.81
CA ASN A 131 18.90 -11.06 15.82
C ASN A 131 17.91 -12.15 16.28
N ILE A 132 17.87 -13.31 15.62
CA ILE A 132 17.05 -14.46 16.01
C ILE A 132 17.88 -15.74 15.93
N THR A 133 17.51 -16.76 16.68
CA THR A 133 18.27 -18.02 16.73
C THR A 133 18.04 -18.88 15.49
N ASP A 134 18.93 -19.85 15.27
CA ASP A 134 18.78 -20.84 14.20
C ASP A 134 17.53 -21.71 14.40
N GLU A 135 17.15 -22.00 15.64
CA GLU A 135 15.93 -22.75 15.96
C GLU A 135 14.66 -21.97 15.61
N GLU A 136 14.60 -20.67 15.95
CA GLU A 136 13.48 -19.80 15.60
C GLU A 136 13.35 -19.66 14.07
N TYR A 137 14.48 -19.55 13.38
CA TYR A 137 14.52 -19.52 11.93
C TYR A 137 14.09 -20.85 11.30
N ALA A 138 14.54 -21.99 11.85
CA ALA A 138 14.14 -23.31 11.38
C ALA A 138 12.63 -23.54 11.52
N GLN A 139 12.04 -23.14 12.65
CA GLN A 139 10.59 -23.20 12.84
C GLN A 139 9.83 -22.33 11.82
N HIS A 140 10.34 -21.13 11.54
CA HIS A 140 9.78 -20.25 10.53
C HIS A 140 9.82 -20.85 9.12
N VAL A 141 10.94 -21.48 8.75
CA VAL A 141 11.07 -22.21 7.47
C VAL A 141 10.10 -23.39 7.39
N LEU A 142 9.95 -24.18 8.47
CA LEU A 142 9.00 -25.28 8.53
C LEU A 142 7.55 -24.81 8.34
N LYS A 143 7.14 -23.74 9.03
CA LYS A 143 5.80 -23.14 8.88
C LYS A 143 5.55 -22.66 7.45
N LYS A 144 6.55 -22.01 6.85
CA LYS A 144 6.51 -21.54 5.46
C LYS A 144 6.31 -22.70 4.48
N ASP A 145 7.11 -23.75 4.61
CA ASP A 145 7.05 -24.90 3.70
C ASP A 145 5.74 -25.69 3.90
N ARG A 146 5.24 -25.76 5.13
CA ARG A 146 3.95 -26.36 5.43
C ARG A 146 2.79 -25.61 4.79
N ALA A 147 2.78 -24.28 4.87
CA ALA A 147 1.77 -23.44 4.22
C ALA A 147 1.77 -23.58 2.69
N ARG A 148 2.96 -23.74 2.08
CA ARG A 148 3.11 -24.01 0.64
C ARG A 148 2.53 -25.38 0.28
N LYS A 149 2.88 -26.42 1.02
CA LYS A 149 2.33 -27.77 0.82
C LYS A 149 0.80 -27.80 0.94
N GLU A 150 0.25 -27.03 1.88
CA GLU A 150 -1.19 -26.88 2.02
C GLU A 150 -1.83 -26.28 0.76
N LYS A 151 -1.23 -25.20 0.23
CA LYS A 151 -1.68 -24.55 -1.01
C LYS A 151 -1.55 -25.47 -2.22
N ASP A 152 -0.46 -26.23 -2.32
CA ASP A 152 -0.27 -27.18 -3.41
C ASP A 152 -1.30 -28.32 -3.36
N THR A 153 -1.68 -28.75 -2.16
CA THR A 153 -2.74 -29.75 -1.96
C THR A 153 -4.09 -29.21 -2.44
N ASP A 154 -4.49 -28.02 -1.97
CA ASP A 154 -5.75 -27.40 -2.39
C ASP A 154 -5.75 -27.11 -3.90
N LYS A 155 -4.61 -26.70 -4.47
CA LYS A 155 -4.44 -26.52 -5.91
C LYS A 155 -4.72 -27.81 -6.68
N GLY A 156 -4.24 -28.95 -6.20
CA GLY A 156 -4.55 -30.26 -6.80
C GLY A 156 -6.04 -30.59 -6.77
N ILE A 157 -6.71 -30.30 -5.65
CA ILE A 157 -8.17 -30.50 -5.48
C ILE A 157 -8.97 -29.55 -6.39
N ALA A 158 -8.50 -28.32 -6.57
CA ALA A 158 -9.12 -27.35 -7.48
C ALA A 158 -9.00 -27.81 -8.93
N GLN A 159 -7.83 -28.32 -9.32
CA GLN A 159 -7.55 -28.82 -10.67
C GLN A 159 -8.35 -30.09 -11.01
N SER A 160 -8.69 -30.92 -10.02
CA SER A 160 -9.63 -32.03 -10.21
C SER A 160 -11.10 -31.58 -10.28
N GLY A 161 -11.37 -30.29 -10.06
CA GLY A 161 -12.70 -29.69 -10.18
C GLY A 161 -13.60 -29.87 -8.97
N ALA A 162 -13.04 -30.25 -7.81
CA ALA A 162 -13.79 -30.52 -6.57
C ALA A 162 -14.01 -29.27 -5.69
N CYS A 163 -13.20 -28.23 -5.85
CA CYS A 163 -13.39 -26.94 -5.16
C CYS A 163 -12.92 -25.76 -6.02
N HIS A 164 -13.26 -24.54 -5.63
CA HIS A 164 -12.64 -23.33 -6.15
C HIS A 164 -11.54 -22.87 -5.21
N VAL A 165 -10.37 -22.51 -5.73
CA VAL A 165 -9.27 -21.99 -4.92
C VAL A 165 -8.82 -20.65 -5.49
N PHE A 166 -8.83 -19.62 -4.63
CA PHE A 166 -8.43 -18.27 -5.00
C PHE A 166 -7.25 -17.79 -4.18
N THR A 167 -6.39 -16.98 -4.80
CA THR A 167 -5.54 -16.04 -4.07
C THR A 167 -6.08 -14.63 -4.22
N GLN A 168 -5.91 -13.81 -3.19
CA GLN A 168 -6.32 -12.41 -3.23
C GLN A 168 -5.24 -11.50 -2.69
N ASP A 169 -5.08 -10.33 -3.32
CA ASP A 169 -4.13 -9.32 -2.85
C ASP A 169 -4.50 -7.91 -3.36
N VAL A 170 -3.98 -6.89 -2.68
CA VAL A 170 -4.14 -5.48 -3.05
C VAL A 170 -2.84 -4.97 -3.68
N GLU A 171 -2.93 -4.47 -4.91
CA GLU A 171 -1.77 -3.89 -5.58
C GLU A 171 -1.28 -2.62 -4.87
N SER A 172 0.00 -2.31 -5.02
CA SER A 172 0.56 -1.01 -4.65
C SER A 172 -0.28 0.14 -5.20
N VAL A 173 -0.53 1.15 -4.34
CA VAL A 173 -1.35 2.32 -4.69
C VAL A 173 -0.86 2.99 -5.97
N LYS A 174 -1.80 3.25 -6.89
CA LYS A 174 -1.56 4.01 -8.12
C LYS A 174 -2.09 5.43 -7.96
N LEU A 175 -1.66 6.33 -8.84
CA LEU A 175 -1.99 7.76 -8.74
C LEU A 175 -2.59 8.25 -10.06
N ALA A 176 -3.66 9.02 -10.00
CA ALA A 176 -4.23 9.69 -11.17
C ALA A 176 -4.45 11.20 -10.88
N PRO A 177 -4.02 12.12 -11.77
CA PRO A 177 -3.35 11.86 -13.04
C PRO A 177 -1.84 11.55 -12.88
N TYR A 178 -1.30 10.78 -13.82
CA TYR A 178 0.11 10.39 -13.93
C TYR A 178 0.64 10.67 -15.33
N LEU A 179 1.58 11.60 -15.48
CA LEU A 179 2.19 12.00 -16.75
C LEU A 179 3.55 12.69 -16.46
N GLN A 180 4.38 12.85 -17.50
CA GLN A 180 5.76 13.33 -17.37
C GLN A 180 5.86 14.87 -17.42
N ALA A 181 5.04 15.57 -16.64
CA ALA A 181 5.09 17.03 -16.54
C ALA A 181 5.73 17.49 -15.23
N SER A 182 6.52 18.56 -15.28
CA SER A 182 7.16 19.14 -14.08
C SER A 182 6.15 19.62 -13.03
N ALA A 183 5.02 20.17 -13.47
CA ALA A 183 3.93 20.64 -12.60
C ALA A 183 3.36 19.53 -11.70
N ILE A 184 3.52 18.26 -12.08
CA ILE A 184 2.96 17.12 -11.37
C ILE A 184 3.71 16.72 -10.12
N TYR A 185 4.99 17.05 -10.04
CA TYR A 185 5.83 16.67 -8.90
C TYR A 185 5.40 17.35 -7.58
N TYR A 186 4.69 18.48 -7.68
CA TYR A 186 4.32 19.33 -6.54
C TYR A 186 2.83 19.27 -6.18
N LYS A 187 2.06 18.44 -6.88
CA LYS A 187 0.60 18.45 -6.81
C LYS A 187 0.09 17.09 -6.38
N THR A 188 -0.76 17.09 -5.35
CA THR A 188 -1.39 15.86 -4.86
C THR A 188 -2.30 15.24 -5.92
N LYS A 189 -2.38 13.91 -5.89
CA LYS A 189 -3.13 13.12 -6.89
C LYS A 189 -4.22 12.29 -6.22
N LEU A 190 -5.14 11.77 -7.05
CA LEU A 190 -6.07 10.75 -6.60
C LEU A 190 -5.35 9.45 -6.37
N CYS A 191 -5.53 8.87 -5.18
CA CYS A 191 -5.13 7.49 -4.92
C CYS A 191 -6.11 6.54 -5.62
N VAL A 192 -5.58 5.57 -6.37
CA VAL A 192 -6.33 4.53 -7.07
C VAL A 192 -5.84 3.16 -6.63
N HIS A 193 -6.78 2.28 -6.31
CA HIS A 193 -6.53 0.95 -5.77
C HIS A 193 -6.96 -0.13 -6.75
N ASN A 194 -6.29 -1.27 -6.67
CA ASN A 194 -6.65 -2.48 -7.39
C ASN A 194 -6.66 -3.66 -6.42
N PHE A 195 -7.84 -4.21 -6.15
CA PHE A 195 -7.97 -5.48 -5.45
C PHE A 195 -8.12 -6.61 -6.47
N THR A 196 -7.22 -7.59 -6.39
CA THR A 196 -7.11 -8.66 -7.39
C THR A 196 -7.44 -10.01 -6.78
N LEU A 197 -8.31 -10.76 -7.45
CA LEU A 197 -8.54 -12.18 -7.20
C LEU A 197 -8.03 -13.01 -8.37
N TYR A 198 -7.37 -14.12 -8.05
CA TYR A 198 -6.85 -15.07 -9.03
C TYR A 198 -7.39 -16.46 -8.72
N ASN A 199 -8.07 -17.09 -9.68
CA ASN A 199 -8.48 -18.48 -9.58
C ASN A 199 -7.30 -19.40 -9.95
N ILE A 200 -6.83 -20.21 -9.01
CA ILE A 200 -5.64 -21.05 -9.20
C ILE A 200 -5.87 -22.12 -10.30
N ALA A 201 -7.07 -22.68 -10.40
CA ALA A 201 -7.37 -23.76 -11.34
C ALA A 201 -7.58 -23.22 -12.76
N THR A 202 -8.45 -22.21 -12.91
CA THR A 202 -8.84 -21.69 -14.23
C THR A 202 -7.88 -20.62 -14.75
N LYS A 203 -7.03 -20.06 -13.89
CA LYS A 203 -6.15 -18.91 -14.15
C LYS A 203 -6.92 -17.64 -14.50
N GLU A 204 -8.24 -17.61 -14.27
CA GLU A 204 -9.06 -16.41 -14.40
C GLU A 204 -8.69 -15.39 -13.33
N VAL A 205 -8.76 -14.11 -13.71
CA VAL A 205 -8.36 -13.00 -12.85
C VAL A 205 -9.41 -11.93 -12.91
N MET A 206 -9.77 -11.40 -11.74
CA MET A 206 -10.65 -10.26 -11.59
C MET A 206 -9.93 -9.12 -10.85
N CYS A 207 -9.86 -7.95 -11.49
CA CYS A 207 -9.29 -6.72 -10.93
C CYS A 207 -10.39 -5.69 -10.62
N TYR A 208 -10.55 -5.36 -9.35
CA TYR A 208 -11.48 -4.34 -8.86
C TYR A 208 -10.75 -3.03 -8.65
N TRP A 209 -10.92 -2.09 -9.58
CA TRP A 209 -10.33 -0.76 -9.51
C TRP A 209 -11.28 0.24 -8.86
N PHE A 210 -10.77 1.10 -7.98
CA PHE A 210 -11.54 2.21 -7.41
C PHE A 210 -10.59 3.30 -6.92
N ASP A 211 -11.03 4.55 -6.96
CA ASP A 211 -10.29 5.67 -6.39
C ASP A 211 -10.81 6.05 -5.00
N GLU A 212 -10.02 6.85 -4.28
CA GLU A 212 -10.32 7.28 -2.91
C GLU A 212 -11.63 8.08 -2.76
N SER A 213 -12.18 8.65 -3.83
CA SER A 213 -13.50 9.29 -3.78
C SER A 213 -14.66 8.29 -3.86
N ASN A 214 -14.41 7.06 -4.31
CA ASN A 214 -15.43 6.00 -4.38
C ASN A 214 -15.40 5.09 -3.16
N SER A 215 -14.24 4.91 -2.53
CA SER A 215 -14.11 4.02 -1.37
C SER A 215 -12.84 4.26 -0.56
N THR A 216 -12.89 3.94 0.73
CA THR A 216 -11.70 3.80 1.56
C THR A 216 -11.11 2.38 1.48
N LEU A 217 -10.10 2.07 2.30
CA LEU A 217 -9.48 0.73 2.41
C LEU A 217 -9.92 0.00 3.69
N GLU A 218 -11.21 0.07 4.00
CA GLU A 218 -11.80 -0.64 5.14
C GLU A 218 -12.26 -2.06 4.77
N ALA A 219 -12.46 -2.91 5.78
CA ALA A 219 -12.75 -4.33 5.57
C ALA A 219 -14.03 -4.60 4.74
N SER A 220 -15.07 -3.77 4.87
CA SER A 220 -16.32 -3.89 4.11
C SER A 220 -16.10 -3.76 2.59
N VAL A 221 -15.07 -3.05 2.17
CA VAL A 221 -14.72 -2.82 0.76
C VAL A 221 -14.20 -4.10 0.13
N PHE A 222 -13.22 -4.73 0.77
CA PHE A 222 -12.67 -6.01 0.34
C PHE A 222 -13.71 -7.13 0.43
N ALA A 223 -14.53 -7.12 1.49
CA ALA A 223 -15.64 -8.03 1.63
C ALA A 223 -16.66 -7.91 0.48
N SER A 224 -17.01 -6.70 0.07
CA SER A 224 -17.92 -6.47 -1.06
C SER A 224 -17.37 -7.02 -2.37
N CYS A 225 -16.09 -6.78 -2.66
CA CYS A 225 -15.44 -7.29 -3.88
C CYS A 225 -15.37 -8.82 -3.89
N LEU A 226 -15.01 -9.41 -2.75
CA LEU A 226 -14.90 -10.87 -2.60
C LEU A 226 -16.27 -11.55 -2.72
N VAL A 227 -17.29 -11.01 -2.05
CA VAL A 227 -18.66 -11.53 -2.14
C VAL A 227 -19.18 -11.44 -3.58
N ASP A 228 -19.04 -10.29 -4.26
CA ASP A 228 -19.45 -10.15 -5.66
C ASP A 228 -18.78 -11.18 -6.57
N HIS A 229 -17.46 -11.38 -6.43
CA HIS A 229 -16.74 -12.35 -7.22
C HIS A 229 -17.21 -13.78 -6.95
N LEU A 230 -17.31 -14.16 -5.68
CA LEU A 230 -17.69 -15.50 -5.28
C LEU A 230 -19.15 -15.81 -5.65
N GLU A 231 -20.07 -14.85 -5.54
CA GLU A 231 -21.45 -15.05 -5.99
C GLU A 231 -21.52 -15.38 -7.48
N LYS A 232 -20.75 -14.68 -8.32
CA LYS A 232 -20.66 -14.97 -9.76
C LYS A 232 -20.12 -16.37 -10.01
N VAL A 233 -19.03 -16.75 -9.36
CA VAL A 233 -18.42 -18.08 -9.53
C VAL A 233 -19.37 -19.19 -9.05
N LEU A 234 -19.99 -19.02 -7.90
CA LEU A 234 -20.90 -19.99 -7.31
C LEU A 234 -22.21 -20.11 -8.07
N SER A 235 -22.61 -19.07 -8.81
CA SER A 235 -23.75 -19.14 -9.74
C SER A 235 -23.47 -20.06 -10.95
N LEU A 236 -22.20 -20.16 -11.37
CA LEU A 236 -21.77 -21.04 -12.45
C LEU A 236 -21.54 -22.47 -11.96
N LYS A 237 -20.87 -22.64 -10.82
CA LYS A 237 -20.57 -23.96 -10.25
C LYS A 237 -20.54 -23.88 -8.71
N LEU A 238 -21.56 -24.45 -8.08
CA LEU A 238 -21.71 -24.48 -6.63
C LEU A 238 -20.77 -25.52 -6.01
N LEU A 239 -19.60 -25.07 -5.56
CA LEU A 239 -18.58 -25.90 -4.92
C LEU A 239 -18.04 -25.23 -3.65
N PRO A 240 -17.41 -25.99 -2.74
CA PRO A 240 -16.62 -25.41 -1.66
C PRO A 240 -15.56 -24.45 -2.19
N VAL A 241 -15.26 -23.42 -1.41
CA VAL A 241 -14.29 -22.36 -1.77
C VAL A 241 -13.15 -22.35 -0.78
N VAL A 242 -11.92 -22.26 -1.27
CA VAL A 242 -10.73 -21.97 -0.46
C VAL A 242 -10.12 -20.63 -0.90
N LEU A 243 -9.83 -19.78 0.06
CA LEU A 243 -9.26 -18.46 -0.12
C LEU A 243 -7.90 -18.40 0.55
N TYR A 244 -6.88 -18.02 -0.22
CA TYR A 244 -5.56 -17.72 0.27
C TYR A 244 -5.34 -16.22 0.26
N SER A 245 -4.93 -15.69 1.41
CA SER A 245 -4.61 -14.28 1.53
C SER A 245 -3.39 -14.06 2.42
N ASP A 246 -2.85 -12.85 2.36
CA ASP A 246 -1.94 -12.38 3.38
C ASP A 246 -2.62 -12.31 4.76
N GLY A 247 -1.82 -12.04 5.80
CA GLY A 247 -2.29 -11.86 7.17
C GLY A 247 -2.67 -10.44 7.53
N CYS A 248 -3.01 -9.56 6.58
CA CYS A 248 -3.33 -8.16 6.87
C CYS A 248 -4.64 -8.04 7.66
N CYS A 249 -4.58 -7.53 8.90
CA CYS A 249 -5.77 -7.40 9.74
C CYS A 249 -6.79 -6.41 9.18
N ALA A 250 -6.37 -5.33 8.53
CA ALA A 250 -7.31 -4.35 7.98
C ALA A 250 -8.12 -4.90 6.79
N GLN A 251 -7.51 -5.78 6.00
CA GLN A 251 -8.09 -6.25 4.73
C GLN A 251 -8.69 -7.65 4.87
N ASN A 252 -7.87 -8.60 5.31
CA ASN A 252 -8.14 -10.03 5.18
C ASN A 252 -8.45 -10.71 6.51
N ARG A 253 -7.76 -10.33 7.58
CA ARG A 253 -7.85 -11.01 8.88
C ARG A 253 -8.60 -10.19 9.90
N ASN A 254 -9.90 -10.01 9.66
CA ASN A 254 -10.80 -9.28 10.55
C ASN A 254 -12.19 -9.92 10.62
N VAL A 255 -12.94 -9.44 11.61
CA VAL A 255 -14.30 -9.87 11.91
C VAL A 255 -15.27 -9.52 10.78
N THR A 256 -15.12 -8.37 10.12
CA THR A 256 -16.02 -7.91 9.06
C THR A 256 -15.99 -8.85 7.86
N LEU A 257 -14.79 -9.15 7.33
CA LEU A 257 -14.64 -10.09 6.21
C LEU A 257 -15.11 -11.50 6.60
N SER A 258 -14.77 -11.94 7.81
CA SER A 258 -15.21 -13.25 8.32
C SER A 258 -16.73 -13.38 8.39
N ASN A 259 -17.42 -12.31 8.78
CA ASN A 259 -18.88 -12.30 8.81
C ASN A 259 -19.49 -12.25 7.41
N ALA A 260 -18.88 -11.53 6.46
CA ALA A 260 -19.31 -11.51 5.07
C ALA A 260 -19.23 -12.91 4.44
N LEU A 261 -18.09 -13.60 4.64
CA LEU A 261 -17.88 -14.97 4.16
C LEU A 261 -18.82 -15.97 4.83
N LEU A 262 -19.05 -15.85 6.14
CA LEU A 262 -20.03 -16.70 6.83
C LEU A 262 -21.45 -16.51 6.28
N ARG A 263 -21.84 -15.27 6.00
CA ARG A 263 -23.15 -14.96 5.43
C ARG A 263 -23.32 -15.61 4.05
N LEU A 264 -22.29 -15.50 3.21
CA LEU A 264 -22.27 -16.14 1.89
C LEU A 264 -22.32 -17.68 2.00
N ALA A 265 -21.57 -18.26 2.94
CA ALA A 265 -21.57 -19.70 3.20
C ALA A 265 -22.94 -20.23 3.61
N ILE A 266 -23.67 -19.48 4.45
CA ILE A 266 -25.06 -19.79 4.83
C ILE A 266 -25.99 -19.69 3.62
N GLU A 267 -25.97 -18.58 2.89
CA GLU A 267 -26.89 -18.32 1.78
C GLU A 267 -26.74 -19.29 0.62
N LYS A 268 -25.50 -19.65 0.28
CA LYS A 268 -25.20 -20.59 -0.80
C LYS A 268 -25.16 -22.05 -0.32
N ASN A 269 -25.29 -22.28 0.99
CA ASN A 269 -25.18 -23.59 1.62
C ASN A 269 -23.89 -24.34 1.24
N ILE A 270 -22.74 -23.65 1.32
CA ILE A 270 -21.42 -24.20 1.03
C ILE A 270 -20.44 -23.98 2.19
N VAL A 271 -19.34 -24.74 2.19
CA VAL A 271 -18.21 -24.44 3.07
C VAL A 271 -17.26 -23.49 2.36
N ILE A 272 -16.86 -22.43 3.06
CA ILE A 272 -15.79 -21.52 2.64
C ILE A 272 -14.65 -21.64 3.64
N THR A 273 -13.43 -21.76 3.15
CA THR A 273 -12.22 -21.85 3.97
C THR A 273 -11.30 -20.68 3.63
N GLN A 274 -10.91 -19.87 4.61
CA GLN A 274 -9.88 -18.85 4.46
C GLN A 274 -8.59 -19.33 5.15
N LYS A 275 -7.50 -19.39 4.39
CA LYS A 275 -6.16 -19.77 4.85
C LYS A 275 -5.23 -18.57 4.73
N TYR A 276 -4.47 -18.32 5.80
CA TYR A 276 -3.53 -17.19 5.84
C TYR A 276 -2.09 -17.67 5.64
N LEU A 277 -1.38 -17.02 4.75
CA LEU A 277 0.02 -17.33 4.46
C LEU A 277 0.98 -16.61 5.45
N GLU A 278 2.18 -17.17 5.59
CA GLU A 278 3.25 -16.56 6.40
C GLU A 278 3.80 -15.28 5.73
N LYS A 279 4.02 -14.25 6.53
CA LYS A 279 4.43 -12.92 6.05
C LYS A 279 5.79 -12.97 5.37
N GLY A 280 5.92 -12.29 4.22
CA GLY A 280 7.17 -12.12 3.49
C GLY A 280 7.69 -13.37 2.76
N HIS A 281 6.85 -14.40 2.63
CA HIS A 281 7.17 -15.63 1.88
C HIS A 281 6.10 -16.06 0.88
N THR A 282 5.09 -15.22 0.75
CA THR A 282 3.99 -15.33 -0.19
C THR A 282 4.53 -15.10 -1.60
N HIS A 283 4.62 -16.18 -2.38
CA HIS A 283 4.53 -16.07 -3.84
C HIS A 283 3.04 -16.20 -4.15
N MET A 284 2.36 -15.07 -4.31
CA MET A 284 0.95 -15.05 -4.71
C MET A 284 0.85 -14.91 -6.23
N GLU A 285 -0.10 -15.61 -6.83
CA GLU A 285 -0.38 -15.48 -8.26
C GLU A 285 -0.81 -14.05 -8.60
N CYS A 286 -1.41 -13.33 -7.64
CA CYS A 286 -1.69 -11.90 -7.73
C CYS A 286 -0.43 -11.05 -7.98
N ASP A 287 0.74 -11.40 -7.41
CA ASP A 287 1.99 -10.67 -7.64
C ASP A 287 2.37 -10.66 -9.13
N SER A 288 2.11 -11.78 -9.82
CA SER A 288 2.34 -11.90 -11.26
C SER A 288 1.37 -11.05 -12.08
N VAL A 289 0.13 -10.91 -11.60
CA VAL A 289 -0.89 -10.04 -12.20
C VAL A 289 -0.46 -8.58 -12.09
N HIS A 290 -0.11 -8.14 -10.89
CA HIS A 290 0.36 -6.77 -10.62
C HIS A 290 1.60 -6.46 -11.45
N SER A 291 2.58 -7.35 -11.47
CA SER A 291 3.79 -7.16 -12.30
C SER A 291 3.46 -7.01 -13.78
N ALA A 292 2.52 -7.79 -14.32
CA ALA A 292 2.10 -7.67 -15.72
C ALA A 292 1.39 -6.33 -16.01
N ILE A 293 0.54 -5.88 -15.08
CA ILE A 293 -0.14 -4.58 -15.17
C ILE A 293 0.89 -3.45 -15.13
N GLU A 294 1.82 -3.46 -14.17
CA GLU A 294 2.89 -2.47 -14.03
C GLU A 294 3.78 -2.39 -15.28
N CYS A 295 4.14 -3.54 -15.86
CA CYS A 295 4.87 -3.58 -17.13
C CYS A 295 4.10 -2.87 -18.25
N LYS A 296 2.78 -2.98 -18.28
CA LYS A 296 1.92 -2.38 -19.30
C LYS A 296 1.59 -0.91 -19.03
N LEU A 297 1.75 -0.46 -17.80
CA LEU A 297 1.67 0.94 -17.38
C LEU A 297 2.96 1.71 -17.65
N LYS A 298 4.10 1.02 -17.72
CA LYS A 298 5.40 1.67 -17.91
C LYS A 298 5.41 2.54 -19.18
N GLY A 299 5.72 3.83 -18.99
CA GLY A 299 5.80 4.81 -20.09
C GLY A 299 4.44 5.29 -20.61
N LYS A 300 3.32 4.91 -19.98
CA LYS A 300 1.99 5.42 -20.31
C LYS A 300 1.59 6.57 -19.40
N GLU A 301 0.87 7.51 -19.97
CA GLU A 301 0.18 8.56 -19.23
C GLU A 301 -1.22 8.10 -18.83
N ILE A 302 -1.63 8.49 -17.63
CA ILE A 302 -2.94 8.21 -17.03
C ILE A 302 -3.58 9.55 -16.70
N TYR A 303 -4.63 9.90 -17.42
CA TYR A 303 -5.43 11.11 -17.21
C TYR A 303 -6.68 10.84 -16.36
N LEU A 304 -7.18 9.60 -16.34
CA LEU A 304 -8.37 9.19 -15.60
C LEU A 304 -8.13 7.85 -14.89
N PRO A 305 -8.61 7.67 -13.64
CA PRO A 305 -8.50 6.40 -12.92
C PRO A 305 -9.02 5.18 -13.71
N GLN A 306 -10.09 5.33 -14.49
CA GLN A 306 -10.70 4.26 -15.29
C GLN A 306 -9.74 3.69 -16.35
N GLN A 307 -8.70 4.45 -16.76
CA GLN A 307 -7.72 3.94 -17.71
C GLN A 307 -6.89 2.79 -17.12
N TYR A 308 -6.70 2.73 -15.80
CA TYR A 308 -6.05 1.57 -15.16
C TYR A 308 -6.83 0.29 -15.41
N MET A 309 -8.16 0.33 -15.31
CA MET A 309 -9.04 -0.81 -15.60
C MET A 309 -8.91 -1.23 -17.08
N ALA A 310 -8.92 -0.28 -18.02
CA ALA A 310 -8.75 -0.57 -19.44
C ALA A 310 -7.39 -1.22 -19.75
N ILE A 311 -6.31 -0.68 -19.16
CA ILE A 311 -4.95 -1.20 -19.35
C ILE A 311 -4.83 -2.60 -18.74
N SER A 312 -5.43 -2.83 -17.56
CA SER A 312 -5.41 -4.13 -16.89
C SER A 312 -5.97 -5.25 -17.76
N LYS A 313 -7.06 -5.00 -18.49
CA LYS A 313 -7.64 -5.98 -19.43
C LYS A 313 -6.64 -6.42 -20.51
N THR A 314 -5.72 -5.55 -20.90
CA THR A 314 -4.70 -5.82 -21.93
C THR A 314 -3.37 -6.33 -21.37
N ALA A 315 -3.27 -6.48 -20.05
CA ALA A 315 -1.99 -6.75 -19.41
C ALA A 315 -1.50 -8.18 -19.62
N ARG A 316 -2.43 -9.12 -19.83
CA ARG A 316 -2.15 -10.51 -20.17
C ARG A 316 -2.97 -10.92 -21.39
N SER A 317 -2.38 -11.71 -22.28
CA SER A 317 -3.07 -12.29 -23.43
C SER A 317 -3.29 -13.80 -23.28
N ASP A 318 -2.31 -14.51 -22.70
CA ASP A 318 -2.36 -15.95 -22.44
C ASP A 318 -2.43 -16.25 -20.93
N PRO A 319 -3.28 -17.19 -20.48
CA PRO A 319 -4.25 -17.97 -21.26
C PRO A 319 -5.47 -17.16 -21.71
N MET A 320 -5.73 -16.03 -21.04
CA MET A 320 -6.84 -15.13 -21.36
C MET A 320 -6.61 -13.73 -20.77
N PRO A 321 -7.23 -12.69 -21.34
CA PRO A 321 -7.30 -11.34 -20.75
C PRO A 321 -7.80 -11.32 -19.31
N TYR A 322 -7.36 -10.32 -18.54
CA TYR A 322 -7.91 -10.09 -17.21
C TYR A 322 -9.31 -9.50 -17.29
N GLN A 323 -10.20 -9.94 -16.41
CA GLN A 323 -11.43 -9.21 -16.16
C GLN A 323 -11.11 -8.04 -15.24
N ALA A 324 -11.68 -6.87 -15.53
CA ALA A 324 -11.48 -5.69 -14.71
C ALA A 324 -12.72 -4.79 -14.75
N CYS A 325 -13.06 -4.22 -13.60
CA CYS A 325 -14.13 -3.24 -13.46
C CYS A 325 -13.66 -2.04 -12.63
N TYR A 326 -14.32 -0.90 -12.84
CA TYR A 326 -14.13 0.29 -12.02
C TYR A 326 -15.36 0.44 -11.14
N LEU A 327 -15.15 0.48 -9.83
CA LEU A 327 -16.21 0.48 -8.85
C LEU A 327 -16.58 1.91 -8.46
N ASP A 328 -17.89 2.12 -8.38
CA ASP A 328 -18.51 3.32 -7.84
C ASP A 328 -18.89 3.10 -6.36
N TYR A 329 -19.05 4.19 -5.59
CA TYR A 329 -19.44 4.14 -4.18
C TYR A 329 -20.71 3.31 -3.91
N THR A 330 -21.63 3.22 -4.88
CA THR A 330 -22.86 2.43 -4.80
C THR A 330 -22.64 0.91 -4.79
N PHE A 331 -21.45 0.44 -5.19
CA PHE A 331 -21.11 -0.98 -5.18
C PHE A 331 -21.03 -1.55 -3.77
N PHE A 332 -20.44 -0.81 -2.83
CA PHE A 332 -19.99 -1.34 -1.55
C PHE A 332 -21.13 -1.54 -0.54
N THR A 333 -21.14 -2.70 0.10
CA THR A 333 -22.09 -3.10 1.14
C THR A 333 -21.43 -3.02 2.52
N ASP A 334 -22.15 -2.54 3.53
CA ASP A 334 -21.65 -2.40 4.88
C ASP A 334 -21.79 -3.72 5.66
N PHE A 335 -20.68 -4.45 5.76
CA PHE A 335 -20.61 -5.69 6.53
C PHE A 335 -20.25 -5.46 8.02
N SER A 336 -20.07 -4.22 8.46
CA SER A 336 -19.57 -3.91 9.81
C SER A 336 -20.66 -3.85 10.90
N LYS A 337 -21.92 -3.64 10.52
CA LYS A 337 -23.05 -3.43 11.47
C LYS A 337 -23.77 -4.71 11.88
N GLU A 338 -24.08 -5.58 10.92
CA GLU A 338 -24.94 -6.76 11.10
C GLU A 338 -24.11 -8.04 11.35
N LEU A 339 -23.22 -8.01 12.35
CA LEU A 339 -22.28 -9.10 12.63
C LEU A 339 -22.97 -10.33 13.25
N ILE A 340 -22.64 -11.51 12.73
CA ILE A 340 -22.99 -12.83 13.27
C ILE A 340 -22.06 -13.17 14.45
N TYR A 341 -20.75 -12.94 14.27
CA TYR A 341 -19.72 -13.04 15.30
C TYR A 341 -19.17 -11.64 15.62
N LYS A 342 -19.14 -11.28 16.91
CA LYS A 342 -18.57 -9.99 17.37
C LYS A 342 -17.03 -9.99 17.40
N SER A 343 -16.41 -11.16 17.39
CA SER A 343 -14.96 -11.32 17.42
C SER A 343 -14.57 -12.65 16.78
N ILE A 344 -13.38 -12.64 16.15
CA ILE A 344 -12.71 -13.85 15.63
C ILE A 344 -11.50 -14.24 16.47
N ARG A 345 -11.30 -13.63 17.65
CA ARG A 345 -10.17 -13.94 18.54
C ARG A 345 -10.38 -15.33 19.18
N PRO A 346 -9.47 -16.30 19.02
CA PRO A 346 -9.60 -17.60 19.67
C PRO A 346 -9.50 -17.51 21.20
N GLY A 347 -8.50 -16.79 21.69
CA GLY A 347 -8.20 -16.65 23.11
C GLY A 347 -9.09 -15.68 23.88
N LYS A 348 -9.21 -15.90 25.19
CA LYS A 348 -9.93 -15.01 26.13
C LYS A 348 -9.00 -14.32 27.13
N LYS A 349 -7.89 -14.97 27.50
CA LYS A 349 -6.93 -14.48 28.50
C LYS A 349 -5.68 -13.91 27.85
N VAL A 350 -4.88 -13.23 28.66
CA VAL A 350 -3.53 -12.81 28.28
C VAL A 350 -2.67 -14.05 28.09
N GLY A 351 -1.95 -14.14 26.97
CA GLY A 351 -1.17 -15.32 26.59
C GLY A 351 -1.92 -16.30 25.68
N ASP A 352 -3.24 -16.22 25.59
CA ASP A 352 -4.00 -17.05 24.65
C ASP A 352 -3.82 -16.58 23.19
N PRO A 353 -4.00 -17.47 22.20
CA PRO A 353 -3.90 -17.13 20.79
C PRO A 353 -4.80 -15.95 20.40
N VAL A 354 -4.24 -15.01 19.66
CA VAL A 354 -4.92 -13.82 19.15
C VAL A 354 -5.24 -13.96 17.66
N VAL A 355 -5.90 -12.95 17.10
CA VAL A 355 -6.27 -12.93 15.68
C VAL A 355 -5.04 -13.11 14.76
N THR A 356 -3.89 -12.56 15.12
CA THR A 356 -2.65 -12.71 14.33
C THR A 356 -2.05 -14.11 14.34
N ASP A 357 -2.54 -14.99 15.21
CA ASP A 357 -2.08 -16.38 15.29
C ASP A 357 -2.93 -17.31 14.43
N LEU A 358 -4.13 -16.89 14.04
CA LEU A 358 -4.99 -17.66 13.12
C LEU A 358 -4.24 -18.00 11.81
N ARG A 359 -4.38 -19.25 11.38
CA ARG A 359 -3.88 -19.75 10.09
C ARG A 359 -4.98 -20.25 9.18
N MET A 360 -6.10 -20.67 9.73
CA MET A 360 -7.27 -21.10 8.96
C MET A 360 -8.54 -20.69 9.69
N LEU A 361 -9.52 -20.19 8.94
CA LEU A 361 -10.92 -20.08 9.33
C LEU A 361 -11.76 -20.88 8.35
N GLU A 362 -12.74 -21.61 8.86
CA GLU A 362 -13.72 -22.36 8.07
C GLU A 362 -15.13 -21.86 8.43
N TYR A 363 -15.84 -21.37 7.43
CA TYR A 363 -17.18 -20.84 7.53
C TYR A 363 -18.16 -21.92 7.08
N ARG A 364 -19.03 -22.36 7.98
CA ARG A 364 -19.97 -23.45 7.71
C ARG A 364 -21.40 -22.94 7.50
N PRO A 365 -22.20 -23.61 6.65
CA PRO A 365 -23.60 -23.24 6.39
C PRO A 365 -24.50 -23.17 7.63
N ASN A 366 -24.14 -23.89 8.69
CA ASN A 366 -24.87 -23.90 9.96
C ASN A 366 -24.64 -22.64 10.82
N GLY A 367 -23.94 -21.62 10.29
CA GLY A 367 -23.67 -20.36 10.99
C GLY A 367 -22.53 -20.41 11.99
N THR A 368 -21.67 -21.44 11.92
CA THR A 368 -20.50 -21.56 12.80
C THR A 368 -19.19 -21.27 12.06
N ILE A 369 -18.25 -20.67 12.78
CA ILE A 369 -16.86 -20.50 12.33
C ILE A 369 -15.99 -21.49 13.09
N TRP A 370 -15.12 -22.18 12.38
CA TRP A 370 -14.10 -23.07 12.93
C TRP A 370 -12.72 -22.51 12.60
N TYR A 371 -11.70 -22.86 13.38
CA TYR A 371 -10.37 -22.27 13.23
C TYR A 371 -9.24 -23.26 13.50
N LYS A 372 -8.06 -22.91 12.97
CA LYS A 372 -6.77 -23.48 13.35
C LYS A 372 -5.71 -22.39 13.58
N VAL A 373 -4.78 -22.66 14.49
CA VAL A 373 -3.62 -21.78 14.79
C VAL A 373 -2.37 -22.28 14.04
N SER A 374 -2.27 -23.59 13.80
CA SER A 374 -1.35 -24.24 12.88
C SER A 374 -2.11 -25.08 11.86
N PHE A 375 -1.56 -25.28 10.65
CA PHE A 375 -2.21 -26.14 9.65
C PHE A 375 -2.34 -27.60 10.09
N ASP A 376 -1.46 -28.04 10.99
CA ASP A 376 -1.42 -29.40 11.53
C ASP A 376 -2.30 -29.59 12.78
N ASP A 377 -2.86 -28.51 13.32
CA ASP A 377 -3.78 -28.62 14.45
C ASP A 377 -5.11 -29.27 14.04
N GLU A 378 -5.81 -29.83 15.02
CA GLU A 378 -7.21 -30.19 14.86
C GLU A 378 -8.07 -28.93 14.67
N LEU A 379 -9.17 -29.10 13.93
CA LEU A 379 -10.09 -28.01 13.66
C LEU A 379 -11.04 -27.83 14.87
N HIS A 380 -11.08 -26.63 15.43
CA HIS A 380 -11.92 -26.33 16.59
C HIS A 380 -13.00 -25.30 16.28
N PRO A 381 -14.19 -25.38 16.90
CA PRO A 381 -15.18 -24.32 16.79
C PRO A 381 -14.67 -23.05 17.46
N LEU A 382 -14.90 -21.90 16.81
CA LEU A 382 -14.51 -20.60 17.35
C LEU A 382 -15.29 -20.35 18.68
N PRO A 383 -14.62 -20.00 19.79
CA PRO A 383 -15.21 -20.00 21.13
C PRO A 383 -16.01 -18.73 21.44
N HIS A 384 -16.81 -18.29 20.47
CA HIS A 384 -17.74 -17.17 20.54
C HIS A 384 -19.13 -17.64 20.12
N ARG A 385 -20.17 -17.08 20.75
CA ARG A 385 -21.56 -17.43 20.42
C ARG A 385 -22.00 -16.66 19.17
N PRO A 386 -22.38 -17.33 18.07
CA PRO A 386 -22.96 -16.65 16.92
C PRO A 386 -24.37 -16.14 17.21
N THR A 387 -24.78 -15.12 16.46
CA THR A 387 -26.19 -14.76 16.28
C THR A 387 -26.96 -15.97 15.75
N ALA A 388 -28.20 -16.16 16.21
CA ALA A 388 -29.04 -17.28 15.77
C ALA A 388 -29.26 -17.22 14.25
N ILE A 389 -29.17 -18.38 13.59
CA ILE A 389 -29.18 -18.45 12.12
C ILE A 389 -30.43 -17.81 11.50
N ASN A 390 -31.60 -18.02 12.12
CA ASN A 390 -32.89 -17.49 11.65
C ASN A 390 -32.99 -15.96 11.73
N SER A 391 -32.12 -15.31 12.50
CA SER A 391 -32.06 -13.84 12.61
C SER A 391 -30.99 -13.21 11.70
N ILE A 392 -30.26 -14.00 10.92
CA ILE A 392 -29.24 -13.51 10.00
C ILE A 392 -29.93 -12.99 8.73
N LYS A 393 -29.86 -11.67 8.53
CA LYS A 393 -30.35 -11.01 7.30
C LYS A 393 -29.61 -11.51 6.06
N GLN A 394 -30.21 -11.45 4.87
CA GLN A 394 -29.51 -11.76 3.62
C GLN A 394 -28.55 -10.62 3.19
N ILE A 395 -27.51 -10.92 2.41
CA ILE A 395 -26.51 -9.97 1.91
C ILE A 395 -27.20 -8.83 1.13
N ASN A 396 -28.16 -9.15 0.27
CA ASN A 396 -28.92 -8.17 -0.52
C ASN A 396 -29.73 -7.17 0.32
N SER A 397 -30.01 -7.50 1.59
CA SER A 397 -30.79 -6.66 2.51
C SER A 397 -29.91 -5.79 3.41
N LEU A 398 -28.59 -5.92 3.30
CA LEU A 398 -27.64 -5.08 4.02
C LEU A 398 -27.58 -3.67 3.43
N GLN A 399 -27.24 -2.70 4.27
CA GLN A 399 -27.09 -1.32 3.85
C GLN A 399 -25.85 -1.13 2.98
N LYS A 400 -25.89 -0.13 2.11
CA LYS A 400 -24.70 0.34 1.39
C LYS A 400 -23.72 1.01 2.36
N LEU A 401 -22.43 0.84 2.08
CA LEU A 401 -21.34 1.39 2.88
C LEU A 401 -21.28 2.92 2.77
N TYR A 402 -21.57 3.45 1.58
CA TYR A 402 -21.54 4.87 1.29
C TYR A 402 -22.90 5.34 0.77
N ALA A 403 -23.33 6.52 1.22
CA ALA A 403 -24.52 7.19 0.69
C ALA A 403 -24.20 8.07 -0.53
N ALA A 404 -22.95 8.52 -0.65
CA ALA A 404 -22.42 9.36 -1.72
C ALA A 404 -20.90 9.13 -1.85
N ARG A 405 -20.30 9.67 -2.91
CA ARG A 405 -18.83 9.74 -3.06
C ARG A 405 -18.20 10.46 -1.87
N ILE A 406 -17.01 10.01 -1.47
CA ILE A 406 -16.24 10.51 -0.34
C ILE A 406 -15.55 11.82 -0.73
N PRO A 407 -15.76 12.93 0.02
CA PRO A 407 -15.09 14.19 -0.26
C PRO A 407 -13.57 14.08 -0.08
N ILE A 408 -12.81 14.54 -1.07
CA ILE A 408 -11.36 14.75 -0.95
C ILE A 408 -11.07 16.05 -0.19
N THR A 409 -9.83 16.25 0.24
CA THR A 409 -9.44 17.51 0.89
C THR A 409 -9.48 18.67 -0.10
N LYS A 410 -9.81 19.87 0.39
CA LYS A 410 -9.80 21.10 -0.41
C LYS A 410 -8.48 21.33 -1.15
N ARG A 411 -7.36 21.11 -0.45
CA ARG A 411 -6.01 21.20 -1.03
C ARG A 411 -5.85 20.25 -2.21
N LYS A 412 -6.25 18.98 -2.04
CA LYS A 412 -6.17 17.99 -3.12
C LYS A 412 -7.05 18.35 -4.29
N TYR A 413 -8.26 18.82 -4.03
CA TYR A 413 -9.13 19.31 -5.09
C TYR A 413 -8.48 20.45 -5.89
N GLN A 414 -7.96 21.48 -5.20
CA GLN A 414 -7.28 22.60 -5.88
C GLN A 414 -6.07 22.13 -6.69
N ASP A 415 -5.25 21.23 -6.15
CA ASP A 415 -4.12 20.69 -6.88
C ASP A 415 -4.56 19.95 -8.16
N LEU A 416 -5.63 19.16 -8.09
CA LEU A 416 -6.19 18.48 -9.27
C LEU A 416 -6.77 19.47 -10.29
N GLN A 417 -7.35 20.57 -9.83
CA GLN A 417 -7.86 21.65 -10.69
C GLN A 417 -6.72 22.36 -11.42
N ASP A 418 -5.60 22.63 -10.75
CA ASP A 418 -4.41 23.23 -11.36
C ASP A 418 -3.78 22.30 -12.42
N LEU A 419 -3.81 21.00 -12.16
CA LEU A 419 -3.31 19.97 -13.08
C LEU A 419 -4.11 19.88 -14.38
N LYS A 420 -5.34 20.38 -14.45
CA LYS A 420 -6.15 20.38 -15.69
C LYS A 420 -5.45 21.06 -16.88
N SER A 421 -4.58 22.02 -16.61
CA SER A 421 -3.76 22.71 -17.63
C SER A 421 -2.89 21.76 -18.46
N VAL A 422 -2.51 20.60 -17.90
CA VAL A 422 -1.70 19.57 -18.57
C VAL A 422 -2.51 18.30 -18.89
N LEU A 423 -3.84 18.34 -18.75
CA LEU A 423 -4.75 17.24 -19.05
C LEU A 423 -5.59 17.53 -20.30
N PRO A 424 -5.97 16.50 -21.08
CA PRO A 424 -6.96 16.66 -22.14
C PRO A 424 -8.28 17.24 -21.60
N SER A 425 -8.87 18.18 -22.33
CA SER A 425 -10.12 18.84 -21.95
C SER A 425 -11.28 17.87 -21.74
N SER A 426 -11.28 16.74 -22.46
CA SER A 426 -12.26 15.66 -22.29
C SER A 426 -12.27 15.02 -20.90
N CYS A 427 -11.19 15.18 -20.12
CA CYS A 427 -11.06 14.61 -18.78
C CYS A 427 -11.42 15.60 -17.67
N HIS A 428 -11.60 16.89 -17.99
CA HIS A 428 -11.76 17.94 -16.97
C HIS A 428 -13.01 17.76 -16.13
N SER A 429 -14.14 17.36 -16.74
CA SER A 429 -15.41 17.17 -16.03
C SER A 429 -15.30 16.18 -14.86
N PHE A 430 -14.53 15.11 -15.03
CA PHE A 430 -14.30 14.13 -13.95
C PHE A 430 -13.70 14.79 -12.71
N TYR A 431 -12.75 15.71 -12.90
CA TYR A 431 -12.08 16.41 -11.80
C TYR A 431 -12.93 17.52 -11.21
N ASP A 432 -13.77 18.16 -12.03
CA ASP A 432 -14.72 19.19 -11.60
C ASP A 432 -15.83 18.60 -10.72
N ASP A 433 -16.24 17.37 -11.00
CA ASP A 433 -17.30 16.65 -10.28
C ASP A 433 -16.80 15.95 -8.99
N LEU A 434 -15.54 16.14 -8.59
CA LEU A 434 -15.00 15.55 -7.37
C LEU A 434 -15.59 16.23 -6.12
N PRO A 435 -16.26 15.50 -5.22
CA PRO A 435 -16.70 16.06 -3.95
C PRO A 435 -15.47 16.46 -3.13
N HIS A 436 -15.54 17.60 -2.46
CA HIS A 436 -14.42 18.10 -1.67
C HIS A 436 -14.88 18.86 -0.43
N SER A 437 -14.02 18.90 0.59
CA SER A 437 -14.27 19.68 1.81
C SER A 437 -14.22 21.17 1.51
N ASN A 438 -15.11 21.95 2.15
CA ASN A 438 -15.08 23.42 2.07
C ASN A 438 -13.96 24.05 2.91
N HIS A 439 -13.41 23.27 3.86
CA HIS A 439 -12.35 23.64 4.78
C HIS A 439 -11.05 22.92 4.45
#